data_AF-A2YS92-F1
#
_entry.id   AF-A2YS92-F1
#
_cell.length_a   1.000
_cell.length_b   1.000
_cell.length_c   1.000
_cell.angle_alpha   90.00
_cell.angle_beta   90.00
_cell.angle_gamma   90.00
#
_symmetry.space_group_name_H-M   'P 1'
#
loop_
_entity.id
_entity.type
_entity.pdbx_description
1 polymer ?
#
loop_
_entity_poly.entity_id
_entity_poly.type
_entity_poly.pdbx_seq_one_letter_code
_entity_poly.pdbx_strand_id
1 'polypeptide(L)'
;MEPLSDENSRWLFFNRIFGSEHGCPSQFREISAQILKKCSGLPLAIITIASLLANQPAPHKKEYWESIRNSIGTWGSGTNPTLEGMRQILHLSYKDLPRHLRTCFLYLGIYPEDFTIKKDDLIRQWLAEGFVHHFHGGSSEEVAKSYFNELINRSLIQPEETKYGEVPFASLHQLHVMPRLYSFHETASAMVTSTDQCAEH
;
A
#
# COMPACT_ATOMS: atom_id res chain seq x y z
N MET A 1 -5.59 1.47 -19.14
CA MET A 1 -6.67 0.74 -18.44
C MET A 1 -7.94 1.55 -18.59
N GLU A 2 -9.06 0.89 -18.91
CA GLU A 2 -10.36 1.54 -19.01
C GLU A 2 -11.04 1.66 -17.63
N PRO A 3 -11.84 2.71 -17.38
CA PRO A 3 -12.65 2.81 -16.17
C PRO A 3 -13.68 1.67 -16.06
N LEU A 4 -13.87 1.16 -14.85
CA LEU A 4 -14.92 0.22 -14.51
C LEU A 4 -16.29 0.90 -14.49
N SER A 5 -17.34 0.11 -14.73
CA SER A 5 -18.72 0.52 -14.44
C SER A 5 -18.91 0.80 -12.94
N ASP A 6 -19.95 1.56 -12.59
CA ASP A 6 -20.29 1.84 -11.18
C ASP A 6 -20.57 0.55 -10.40
N GLU A 7 -21.16 -0.45 -11.05
CA GLU A 7 -21.42 -1.76 -10.44
C GLU A 7 -20.11 -2.51 -10.14
N ASN A 8 -19.23 -2.64 -11.13
CA ASN A 8 -17.94 -3.31 -10.94
C ASN A 8 -17.06 -2.56 -9.95
N SER A 9 -17.13 -1.23 -9.93
CA SER A 9 -16.42 -0.39 -8.97
C SER A 9 -16.87 -0.63 -7.54
N ARG A 10 -18.19 -0.68 -7.29
CA ARG A 10 -18.77 -1.01 -5.97
C ARG A 10 -18.39 -2.41 -5.54
N TRP A 11 -18.56 -3.39 -6.44
CA TRP A 11 -18.23 -4.77 -6.17
C TRP A 11 -16.76 -4.91 -5.75
N LEU A 12 -15.83 -4.35 -6.53
CA LEU A 12 -14.39 -4.41 -6.23
C LEU A 12 -14.05 -3.76 -4.88
N PHE A 13 -14.63 -2.59 -4.61
CA PHE A 13 -14.39 -1.83 -3.38
C PHE A 13 -14.89 -2.56 -2.14
N PHE A 14 -16.16 -2.98 -2.12
CA PHE A 14 -16.75 -3.63 -0.95
C PHE A 14 -16.26 -5.05 -0.76
N ASN A 15 -16.02 -5.79 -1.84
CA ASN A 15 -15.43 -7.12 -1.75
C ASN A 15 -14.04 -7.07 -1.10
N ARG A 16 -13.25 -6.04 -1.40
CA ARG A 16 -11.93 -5.87 -0.76
C ARG A 16 -12.01 -5.50 0.72
N ILE A 17 -12.96 -4.66 1.13
CA ILE A 17 -13.07 -4.18 2.52
C ILE A 17 -13.76 -5.20 3.42
N PHE A 18 -14.86 -5.80 2.95
CA PHE A 18 -15.76 -6.61 3.77
C PHE A 18 -15.82 -8.09 3.35
N GLY A 19 -15.13 -8.48 2.28
CA GLY A 19 -15.23 -9.83 1.69
C GLY A 19 -16.56 -10.11 0.98
N SER A 20 -17.44 -9.10 0.90
CA SER A 20 -18.78 -9.21 0.30
C SER A 20 -19.32 -7.82 0.01
N GLU A 21 -19.99 -7.64 -1.14
CA GLU A 21 -20.68 -6.39 -1.46
C GLU A 21 -21.75 -6.03 -0.43
N HIS A 22 -22.44 -7.04 0.10
CA HIS A 22 -23.51 -6.87 1.08
C HIS A 22 -23.01 -6.67 2.51
N GLY A 23 -21.69 -6.81 2.74
CA GLY A 23 -21.08 -6.66 4.06
C GLY A 23 -20.97 -5.22 4.55
N CYS A 24 -21.23 -4.22 3.68
CA CYS A 24 -21.05 -2.80 4.01
C CYS A 24 -22.13 -2.27 5.00
N PRO A 25 -21.73 -1.81 6.20
CA PRO A 25 -22.64 -1.16 7.15
C PRO A 25 -23.29 0.09 6.55
N SER A 26 -24.57 0.35 6.88
CA SER A 26 -25.35 1.47 6.33
C SER A 26 -24.68 2.83 6.51
N GLN A 27 -24.02 3.05 7.65
CA GLN A 27 -23.29 4.29 7.96
C GLN A 27 -22.16 4.62 6.99
N PHE A 28 -21.64 3.63 6.24
CA PHE A 28 -20.55 3.82 5.30
C PHE A 28 -21.01 3.96 3.84
N ARG A 29 -22.28 3.72 3.53
CA ARG A 29 -22.77 3.71 2.13
C ARG A 29 -22.58 5.06 1.43
N GLU A 30 -22.96 6.14 2.10
CA GLU A 30 -22.87 7.49 1.53
C GLU A 30 -21.41 7.90 1.29
N ILE A 31 -20.54 7.69 2.28
CA ILE A 31 -19.13 8.04 2.16
C ILE A 31 -18.41 7.15 1.13
N SER A 32 -18.78 5.87 1.05
CA SER A 32 -18.26 4.95 0.02
C SER A 32 -18.61 5.43 -1.39
N ALA A 33 -19.84 5.91 -1.61
CA ALA A 33 -20.25 6.46 -2.90
C ALA A 33 -19.44 7.72 -3.27
N GLN A 34 -19.15 8.58 -2.28
CA GLN A 34 -18.31 9.77 -2.49
C GLN A 34 -16.86 9.42 -2.81
N ILE A 35 -16.30 8.40 -2.14
CA ILE A 35 -14.96 7.87 -2.41
C ILE A 35 -14.90 7.28 -3.83
N LEU A 36 -15.85 6.40 -4.18
CA LEU A 36 -15.91 5.78 -5.51
C LEU A 36 -16.04 6.81 -6.64
N LYS A 37 -16.84 7.86 -6.43
CA LYS A 37 -16.95 8.97 -7.37
C LYS A 37 -15.61 9.68 -7.58
N LYS A 38 -14.81 9.85 -6.52
CA LYS A 38 -13.46 10.43 -6.60
C LYS A 38 -12.46 9.50 -7.30
N CYS A 39 -12.69 8.19 -7.32
CA CYS A 39 -11.85 7.23 -8.04
C CYS A 39 -12.11 7.19 -9.56
N SER A 40 -13.21 7.80 -10.03
CA SER A 40 -13.57 7.88 -11.47
C SER A 40 -13.52 6.53 -12.19
N GLY A 41 -13.95 5.46 -11.51
CA GLY A 41 -13.98 4.10 -12.06
C GLY A 41 -12.61 3.43 -12.23
N LEU A 42 -11.49 4.06 -11.87
CA LEU A 42 -10.19 3.44 -12.08
C LEU A 42 -9.96 2.26 -11.12
N PRO A 43 -9.73 1.04 -11.65
CA PRO A 43 -9.52 -0.15 -10.80
C PRO A 43 -8.42 0.05 -9.76
N LEU A 44 -7.33 0.72 -10.16
CA LEU A 44 -6.17 0.93 -9.30
C LEU A 44 -6.46 1.90 -8.14
N ALA A 45 -7.17 3.00 -8.40
CA ALA A 45 -7.57 3.92 -7.34
C ALA A 45 -8.51 3.22 -6.34
N ILE A 46 -9.47 2.44 -6.87
CA ILE A 46 -10.46 1.71 -6.09
C ILE A 46 -9.79 0.67 -5.18
N ILE A 47 -8.95 -0.20 -5.73
CA ILE A 47 -8.32 -1.28 -4.96
C ILE A 47 -7.38 -0.73 -3.88
N THR A 48 -6.65 0.34 -4.18
CA THR A 48 -5.70 0.92 -3.22
C THR A 48 -6.41 1.54 -2.02
N ILE A 49 -7.46 2.33 -2.26
CA ILE A 49 -8.24 2.92 -1.16
C ILE A 49 -8.99 1.85 -0.38
N ALA A 50 -9.55 0.84 -1.08
CA ALA A 50 -10.22 -0.26 -0.42
C ALA A 50 -9.25 -1.06 0.48
N SER A 51 -8.04 -1.34 0.01
CA SER A 51 -6.99 -1.97 0.82
C SER A 51 -6.59 -1.11 2.02
N LEU A 52 -6.47 0.21 1.86
CA LEU A 52 -6.16 1.11 2.97
C LEU A 52 -7.23 1.05 4.06
N LEU A 53 -8.51 1.03 3.68
CA LEU A 53 -9.65 0.90 4.60
C LEU A 53 -9.73 -0.49 5.25
N ALA A 54 -9.42 -1.56 4.50
CA ALA A 54 -9.48 -2.94 4.97
C ALA A 54 -8.43 -3.27 6.03
N ASN A 55 -7.24 -2.67 5.94
CA ASN A 55 -6.12 -2.96 6.84
C ASN A 55 -6.09 -2.08 8.11
N GLN A 56 -7.18 -1.36 8.40
CA GLN A 56 -7.28 -0.55 9.62
C GLN A 56 -7.62 -1.38 10.86
N PRO A 57 -7.03 -1.09 12.03
CA PRO A 57 -7.38 -1.75 13.29
C PRO A 57 -8.82 -1.51 13.74
N ALA A 58 -9.46 -0.43 13.27
CA ALA A 58 -10.82 -0.05 13.62
C ALA A 58 -11.61 0.39 12.36
N PRO A 59 -11.98 -0.55 11.47
CA PRO A 59 -12.63 -0.24 10.18
C PRO A 59 -14.02 0.40 10.35
N HIS A 60 -14.58 0.38 11.57
CA HIS A 60 -15.89 0.91 11.92
C HIS A 60 -15.90 2.38 12.36
N LYS A 61 -14.76 3.09 12.39
CA LYS A 61 -14.71 4.52 12.73
C LYS A 61 -15.00 5.40 11.52
N LYS A 62 -16.10 6.15 11.57
CA LYS A 62 -16.54 7.03 10.48
C LYS A 62 -15.54 8.15 10.18
N GLU A 63 -14.87 8.66 11.21
CA GLU A 63 -13.90 9.76 11.11
C GLU A 63 -12.73 9.41 10.20
N TYR A 64 -12.30 8.14 10.20
CA TYR A 64 -11.22 7.68 9.34
C TYR A 64 -11.63 7.68 7.87
N TRP A 65 -12.82 7.16 7.56
CA TRP A 65 -13.37 7.19 6.20
C TRP A 65 -13.51 8.62 5.70
N GLU A 66 -13.94 9.56 6.56
CA GLU A 66 -14.03 10.99 6.26
C GLU A 66 -12.66 11.60 5.98
N SER A 67 -11.65 11.28 6.79
CA SER A 67 -10.27 11.70 6.55
C SER A 67 -9.76 11.21 5.19
N ILE A 68 -9.97 9.92 4.87
CA ILE A 68 -9.58 9.36 3.57
C ILE A 68 -10.29 10.09 2.43
N ARG A 69 -11.63 10.24 2.49
CA ARG A 69 -12.40 10.99 1.48
C ARG A 69 -11.86 12.41 1.27
N ASN A 70 -11.53 13.11 2.36
CA ASN A 70 -11.06 14.50 2.31
C ASN A 70 -9.62 14.59 1.75
N SER A 71 -8.79 13.58 1.99
CA SER A 71 -7.42 13.50 1.48
C SER A 71 -7.32 13.11 0.01
N ILE A 72 -8.37 12.50 -0.56
CA ILE A 72 -8.39 12.10 -1.97
C ILE A 72 -8.70 13.34 -2.83
N GLY A 73 -7.71 13.79 -3.60
CA GLY A 73 -7.92 14.74 -4.70
C GLY A 73 -8.86 14.17 -5.78
N THR A 74 -9.53 15.04 -6.54
CA THR A 74 -10.44 14.60 -7.60
C THR A 74 -9.64 14.00 -8.76
N TRP A 75 -9.79 12.70 -8.99
CA TRP A 75 -9.13 12.01 -10.08
C TRP A 75 -9.74 12.41 -11.43
N GLY A 76 -9.19 13.45 -12.06
CA GLY A 76 -9.59 13.88 -13.42
C GLY A 76 -9.62 15.39 -13.70
N SER A 77 -9.36 16.26 -12.72
CA SER A 77 -9.58 17.72 -12.88
C SER A 77 -8.31 18.56 -13.15
N GLY A 78 -7.36 18.05 -13.92
CA GLY A 78 -6.10 18.75 -14.24
C GLY A 78 -5.35 18.15 -15.43
N THR A 79 -4.19 18.70 -15.78
CA THR A 79 -3.38 18.25 -16.94
C THR A 79 -2.65 16.92 -16.72
N ASN A 80 -2.50 16.46 -15.46
CA ASN A 80 -2.00 15.12 -15.07
C ASN A 80 -2.64 14.64 -13.74
N PRO A 81 -3.97 14.49 -13.68
CA PRO A 81 -4.72 14.36 -12.43
C PRO A 81 -4.68 12.95 -11.83
N THR A 82 -4.23 11.98 -12.62
CA THR A 82 -4.02 10.59 -12.21
C THR A 82 -2.78 10.45 -11.32
N LEU A 83 -1.65 11.07 -11.68
CA LEU A 83 -0.41 10.87 -10.93
C LEU A 83 -0.47 11.47 -9.50
N GLU A 84 -1.09 12.64 -9.34
CA GLU A 84 -1.16 13.34 -8.05
C GLU A 84 -2.08 12.64 -7.04
N GLY A 85 -3.27 12.22 -7.47
CA GLY A 85 -4.19 11.46 -6.64
C GLY A 85 -3.60 10.13 -6.20
N MET A 86 -2.84 9.48 -7.08
CA MET A 86 -2.13 8.23 -6.75
C MET A 86 -1.07 8.53 -5.71
N ARG A 87 -0.23 9.54 -5.93
CA ARG A 87 0.82 9.93 -4.98
C ARG A 87 0.27 10.17 -3.57
N GLN A 88 -0.88 10.83 -3.44
CA GLN A 88 -1.53 11.07 -2.16
C GLN A 88 -1.99 9.78 -1.47
N ILE A 89 -2.67 8.89 -2.20
CA ILE A 89 -3.14 7.61 -1.65
C ILE A 89 -1.95 6.74 -1.24
N LEU A 90 -0.92 6.66 -2.07
CA LEU A 90 0.28 5.88 -1.77
C LEU A 90 1.02 6.45 -0.55
N HIS A 91 1.07 7.78 -0.41
CA HIS A 91 1.61 8.42 0.80
C HIS A 91 0.83 8.02 2.05
N LEU A 92 -0.50 7.98 1.98
CA LEU A 92 -1.35 7.54 3.10
C LEU A 92 -1.09 6.07 3.46
N SER A 93 -1.02 5.19 2.46
CA SER A 93 -0.68 3.77 2.66
C SER A 93 0.71 3.60 3.29
N TYR A 94 1.69 4.42 2.91
CA TYR A 94 3.02 4.43 3.54
C TYR A 94 2.98 4.93 4.99
N LYS A 95 2.28 6.05 5.26
CA LYS A 95 2.14 6.59 6.63
C LYS A 95 1.45 5.61 7.57
N ASP A 96 0.47 4.87 7.07
CA ASP A 96 -0.27 3.87 7.82
C ASP A 96 0.52 2.58 8.04
N LEU A 97 1.59 2.36 7.28
CA LEU A 97 2.37 1.15 7.34
C LEU A 97 3.09 1.01 8.70
N PRO A 98 2.95 -0.13 9.41
CA PRO A 98 3.71 -0.42 10.61
C PRO A 98 5.21 -0.28 10.41
N ARG A 99 5.94 0.19 11.44
CA ARG A 99 7.38 0.47 11.36
C ARG A 99 8.20 -0.72 10.81
N HIS A 100 7.86 -1.94 11.24
CA HIS A 100 8.58 -3.15 10.81
C HIS A 100 8.38 -3.47 9.31
N LEU A 101 7.29 -3.04 8.69
CA LEU A 101 7.05 -3.24 7.24
C LEU A 101 7.63 -2.11 6.39
N ARG A 102 7.83 -0.91 6.94
CA ARG A 102 8.36 0.23 6.19
C ARG A 102 9.74 -0.07 5.61
N THR A 103 10.64 -0.61 6.41
CA THR A 103 12.00 -0.95 5.94
C THR A 103 11.97 -1.98 4.81
N CYS A 104 11.17 -3.04 4.97
CA CYS A 104 10.96 -4.05 3.92
C CYS A 104 10.38 -3.46 2.63
N PHE A 105 9.42 -2.54 2.74
CA PHE A 105 8.80 -1.85 1.60
C PHE A 105 9.79 -0.91 0.90
N LEU A 106 10.55 -0.11 1.65
CA LEU A 106 11.55 0.82 1.09
C LEU A 106 12.68 0.08 0.37
N TYR A 107 13.10 -1.08 0.88
CA TYR A 107 14.12 -1.91 0.25
C TYR A 107 13.76 -2.28 -1.19
N LEU A 108 12.46 -2.41 -1.51
CA LEU A 108 12.01 -2.71 -2.86
C LEU A 108 12.41 -1.65 -3.90
N GLY A 109 12.81 -0.45 -3.46
CA GLY A 109 13.32 0.60 -4.35
C GLY A 109 14.61 0.26 -5.08
N ILE A 110 15.34 -0.79 -4.66
CA ILE A 110 16.56 -1.22 -5.36
C ILE A 110 16.26 -1.88 -6.71
N TYR A 111 15.10 -2.51 -6.85
CA TYR A 111 14.73 -3.19 -8.08
C TYR A 111 14.41 -2.19 -9.19
N PRO A 112 14.61 -2.54 -10.47
CA PRO A 112 14.16 -1.74 -11.59
C PRO A 112 12.63 -1.77 -11.73
N GLU A 113 12.09 -0.84 -12.52
CA GLU A 113 10.67 -0.82 -12.87
C GLU A 113 10.29 -2.11 -13.60
N ASP A 114 9.06 -2.58 -13.38
CA ASP A 114 8.51 -3.79 -13.98
C ASP A 114 9.31 -5.09 -13.69
N PHE A 115 10.10 -5.10 -12.62
CA PHE A 115 10.86 -6.27 -12.22
C PHE A 115 10.00 -7.26 -11.43
N THR A 116 9.98 -8.51 -11.91
CA THR A 116 9.37 -9.64 -11.20
C THR A 116 10.33 -10.14 -10.11
N ILE A 117 9.93 -10.01 -8.86
CA ILE A 117 10.69 -10.46 -7.69
C ILE A 117 10.17 -11.82 -7.23
N LYS A 118 11.08 -12.77 -7.05
CA LYS A 118 10.79 -14.06 -6.39
C LYS A 118 10.61 -13.85 -4.90
N LYS A 119 9.49 -14.34 -4.36
CA LYS A 119 9.16 -14.25 -2.93
C LYS A 119 10.30 -14.76 -2.03
N ASP A 120 10.83 -15.95 -2.33
CA ASP A 120 11.88 -16.57 -1.50
C ASP A 120 13.20 -15.78 -1.54
N ASP A 121 13.54 -15.18 -2.67
CA ASP A 121 14.75 -14.36 -2.79
C ASP A 121 14.62 -13.07 -1.97
N LEU A 122 13.45 -12.42 -2.04
CA LEU A 122 13.16 -11.22 -1.26
C LEU A 122 13.15 -11.49 0.25
N ILE A 123 12.57 -12.62 0.67
CA ILE A 123 12.58 -13.05 2.08
C ILE A 123 14.01 -13.25 2.57
N ARG A 124 14.85 -13.94 1.78
CA ARG A 124 16.27 -14.15 2.13
C ARG A 124 17.02 -12.84 2.28
N GLN A 125 16.76 -11.88 1.40
CA GLN A 125 17.37 -10.55 1.48
C GLN A 125 16.92 -9.80 2.74
N TRP A 126 15.62 -9.74 3.04
CA TRP A 126 15.14 -9.08 4.26
C TRP A 126 15.70 -9.71 5.55
N LEU A 127 15.91 -11.04 5.55
CA LEU A 127 16.56 -11.74 6.65
C LEU A 127 18.06 -11.40 6.74
N ALA A 128 18.77 -11.37 5.62
CA ALA A 128 20.20 -11.04 5.56
C ALA A 128 20.48 -9.59 6.00
N GLU A 129 19.59 -8.67 5.66
CA GLU A 129 19.66 -7.25 6.07
C GLU A 129 19.19 -7.03 7.52
N GLY A 130 18.66 -8.06 8.19
CA GLY A 130 18.21 -7.99 9.58
C GLY A 130 16.91 -7.19 9.78
N PHE A 131 16.12 -6.97 8.74
CA PHE A 131 14.86 -6.20 8.82
C PHE A 131 13.76 -6.95 9.60
N VAL A 132 13.89 -8.27 9.71
CA VAL A 132 12.92 -9.14 10.37
C VAL A 132 13.45 -9.57 11.72
N HIS A 133 12.84 -9.06 12.79
CA HIS A 133 13.18 -9.43 14.16
C HIS A 133 12.42 -10.67 14.62
N HIS A 134 13.06 -11.49 15.45
CA HIS A 134 12.43 -12.66 16.04
C HIS A 134 11.26 -12.24 16.94
N PHE A 135 10.07 -12.78 16.66
CA PHE A 135 8.96 -12.78 17.61
C PHE A 135 8.99 -14.09 18.39
N HIS A 136 8.78 -14.03 19.71
CA HIS A 136 8.80 -15.22 20.57
C HIS A 136 7.81 -16.28 20.06
N GLY A 137 8.33 -17.39 19.52
CA GLY A 137 7.56 -18.58 19.14
C GLY A 137 7.44 -18.89 17.64
N GLY A 138 7.94 -18.05 16.73
CA GLY A 138 7.91 -18.30 15.27
C GLY A 138 9.28 -18.23 14.62
N SER A 139 9.46 -18.90 13.46
CA SER A 139 10.69 -18.77 12.67
C SER A 139 10.78 -17.39 12.01
N SER A 140 11.98 -16.83 11.90
CA SER A 140 12.17 -15.53 11.22
C SER A 140 11.70 -15.57 9.77
N GLU A 141 11.77 -16.74 9.13
CA GLU A 141 11.25 -16.98 7.78
C GLU A 141 9.72 -16.86 7.71
N GLU A 142 8.98 -17.41 8.69
CA GLU A 142 7.52 -17.25 8.75
C GLU A 142 7.10 -15.79 8.96
N VAL A 143 7.83 -15.05 9.79
CA VAL A 143 7.60 -13.61 9.99
C VAL A 143 7.88 -12.83 8.70
N ALA A 144 8.96 -13.14 7.98
CA ALA A 144 9.26 -12.52 6.69
C ALA A 144 8.17 -12.82 5.65
N LYS A 145 7.66 -14.06 5.62
CA LYS A 145 6.52 -14.44 4.77
C LYS A 145 5.26 -13.67 5.13
N SER A 146 4.99 -13.45 6.41
CA SER A 146 3.82 -12.65 6.83
C SER A 146 3.96 -11.19 6.41
N TYR A 147 5.17 -10.61 6.47
CA TYR A 147 5.42 -9.25 6.00
C TYR A 147 5.16 -9.11 4.50
N PHE A 148 5.63 -10.06 3.69
CA PHE A 148 5.36 -10.11 2.27
C PHE A 148 3.85 -10.15 1.97
N ASN A 149 3.13 -11.05 2.64
CA ASN A 149 1.68 -11.16 2.49
C ASN A 149 0.94 -9.89 2.94
N GLU A 150 1.41 -9.22 3.99
CA GLU A 150 0.79 -7.96 4.43
C GLU A 150 1.00 -6.83 3.41
N LEU A 151 2.17 -6.75 2.77
CA LEU A 151 2.40 -5.78 1.69
C LEU A 151 1.48 -6.05 0.49
N ILE A 152 1.18 -7.32 0.16
CA ILE A 152 0.16 -7.69 -0.85
C ILE A 152 -1.24 -7.26 -0.39
N ASN A 153 -1.60 -7.54 0.87
CA ASN A 153 -2.90 -7.20 1.43
C ASN A 153 -3.13 -5.69 1.50
N ARG A 154 -2.06 -4.91 1.65
CA ARG A 154 -2.09 -3.44 1.57
C ARG A 154 -2.03 -2.90 0.14
N SER A 155 -1.96 -3.79 -0.87
CA SER A 155 -1.79 -3.43 -2.29
C SER A 155 -0.55 -2.59 -2.57
N LEU A 156 0.50 -2.78 -1.77
CA LEU A 156 1.79 -2.11 -1.95
C LEU A 156 2.71 -2.89 -2.91
N ILE A 157 2.49 -4.19 -3.05
CA ILE A 157 3.10 -5.06 -4.06
C ILE A 157 2.01 -5.88 -4.75
N GLN A 158 2.18 -6.14 -6.05
CA GLN A 158 1.18 -6.86 -6.83
C GLN A 158 1.61 -8.32 -7.03
N PRO A 159 0.76 -9.32 -6.72
CA PRO A 159 1.06 -10.71 -7.06
C PRO A 159 0.98 -10.93 -8.58
N GLU A 160 1.92 -11.68 -9.17
CA GLU A 160 1.85 -12.00 -10.61
C GLU A 160 1.08 -13.30 -10.89
N GLU A 161 1.36 -14.37 -10.14
CA GLU A 161 0.64 -15.65 -10.27
C GLU A 161 0.46 -16.28 -8.89
N THR A 162 -0.69 -16.86 -8.62
CA THR A 162 -0.91 -17.76 -7.47
C THR A 162 -0.70 -19.20 -7.94
N LYS A 163 0.28 -19.91 -7.39
CA LYS A 163 0.47 -21.36 -7.60
C LYS A 163 0.24 -22.08 -6.27
N TYR A 164 -0.67 -23.04 -6.26
CA TYR A 164 -0.99 -23.88 -5.09
C TYR A 164 -1.38 -23.09 -3.82
N GLY A 165 -2.07 -21.96 -3.97
CA GLY A 165 -2.47 -21.10 -2.84
C GLY A 165 -1.35 -20.19 -2.31
N GLU A 166 -0.15 -20.25 -2.89
CA GLU A 166 0.95 -19.33 -2.60
C GLU A 166 1.19 -18.36 -3.75
N VAL A 167 1.68 -17.16 -3.41
CA VAL A 167 2.16 -16.17 -4.38
C VAL A 167 3.69 -16.32 -4.49
N PRO A 168 4.23 -16.97 -5.53
CA PRO A 168 5.67 -17.19 -5.67
C PRO A 168 6.40 -15.97 -6.23
N PHE A 169 5.67 -15.05 -6.87
CA PHE A 169 6.20 -13.89 -7.56
C PHE A 169 5.37 -12.64 -7.24
N ALA A 170 6.05 -11.54 -6.98
CA ALA A 170 5.44 -10.23 -6.89
C ALA A 170 6.12 -9.27 -7.86
N SER A 171 5.32 -8.36 -8.40
CA SER A 171 5.74 -7.29 -9.28
C SER A 171 5.60 -5.94 -8.60
N LEU A 172 6.54 -5.05 -8.90
CA LEU A 172 6.51 -3.63 -8.51
C LEU A 172 5.76 -2.77 -9.54
N HIS A 173 4.81 -3.33 -10.26
CA HIS A 173 4.16 -2.67 -11.42
C HIS A 173 3.32 -1.43 -11.10
N GLN A 174 3.08 -1.06 -9.82
CA GLN A 174 2.08 -0.01 -9.50
C GLN A 174 2.55 1.08 -8.54
N LEU A 175 3.77 0.97 -8.00
CA LEU A 175 4.22 1.80 -6.88
C LEU A 175 5.71 2.14 -6.91
N HIS A 176 6.41 1.87 -8.03
CA HIS A 176 7.87 2.00 -8.16
C HIS A 176 8.42 3.36 -7.67
N VAL A 177 7.64 4.43 -7.85
CA VAL A 177 8.05 5.78 -7.47
C VAL A 177 8.17 5.96 -5.95
N MET A 178 7.42 5.22 -5.13
CA MET A 178 7.36 5.44 -3.68
C MET A 178 8.58 4.89 -2.93
N PRO A 179 8.96 3.60 -3.02
CA PRO A 179 10.14 3.10 -2.32
C PRO A 179 11.41 3.89 -2.65
N ARG A 180 11.58 4.27 -3.93
CA ARG A 180 12.70 5.13 -4.36
C ARG A 180 12.59 6.55 -3.81
N LEU A 181 11.47 7.27 -4.02
CA LEU A 181 11.35 8.65 -3.53
C LEU A 181 11.47 8.76 -2.00
N TYR A 182 10.87 7.82 -1.27
CA TYR A 182 10.92 7.83 0.19
C TYR A 182 12.26 7.33 0.73
N SER A 183 12.95 6.37 0.07
CA SER A 183 14.32 6.03 0.47
C SER A 183 15.28 7.20 0.25
N PHE A 184 15.15 7.93 -0.86
CA PHE A 184 15.90 9.18 -1.08
C PHE A 184 15.55 10.27 -0.05
N HIS A 185 14.28 10.43 0.32
CA HIS A 185 13.89 11.42 1.33
C HIS A 185 14.36 11.03 2.74
N GLU A 186 14.24 9.77 3.15
CA GLU A 186 14.70 9.31 4.47
C GLU A 186 16.23 9.34 4.59
N THR A 187 16.95 8.96 3.53
CA THR A 187 18.41 9.11 3.49
C THR A 187 18.83 10.58 3.54
N ALA A 188 18.14 11.48 2.82
CA ALA A 188 18.39 12.92 2.90
C ALA A 188 18.08 13.48 4.30
N SER A 189 16.97 13.08 4.93
CA SER A 189 16.62 13.50 6.30
C SER A 189 17.66 13.00 7.31
N ALA A 190 18.12 11.76 7.18
CA ALA A 190 19.16 11.18 8.04
C ALA A 190 20.51 11.92 7.90
N MET A 191 20.88 12.31 6.67
CA MET A 191 22.07 13.13 6.43
C MET A 191 21.95 14.53 7.06
N VAL A 192 20.79 15.18 6.94
CA VAL A 192 20.55 16.50 7.55
C VAL A 192 20.63 16.44 9.07
N THR A 193 20.03 15.43 9.70
CA THR A 193 20.14 15.24 11.16
C THR A 193 21.56 14.91 11.63
N SER A 194 22.36 14.24 10.78
CA SER A 194 23.77 13.97 11.07
C SER A 194 24.64 15.22 10.92
N THR A 195 24.32 16.13 9.99
CA THR A 195 25.05 17.39 9.84
C THR A 195 24.75 18.38 10.95
N ASP A 196 23.51 18.41 11.47
CA ASP A 196 23.16 19.24 12.63
C ASP A 196 23.85 18.77 13.91
N GLN A 197 24.03 17.45 14.10
CA GLN A 197 24.81 16.90 15.22
C GLN A 197 26.32 17.14 15.11
N CYS A 198 26.86 17.27 13.89
CA CYS A 198 28.25 17.66 13.67
C CYS A 198 28.51 19.17 13.83
N ALA A 199 27.46 20.00 13.81
CA ALA A 199 27.58 21.45 13.97
C ALA A 199 27.53 21.92 15.44
N GLU A 200 27.24 21.01 16.38
CA GLU A 200 27.20 21.27 17.82
C GLU A 200 28.44 20.74 18.60
N HIS A 201 29.58 20.52 17.93
CA HIS A 201 30.87 20.21 18.58
C HIS A 201 32.00 21.11 18.09
#